data_AF-D0NQK9-F1
#
_entry.id   AF-D0NQK9-F1
#
_cell.length_a   1.000
_cell.length_b   1.000
_cell.length_c   1.000
_cell.angle_alpha   90.00
_cell.angle_beta   90.00
_cell.angle_gamma   90.00
#
_symmetry.space_group_name_H-M   'P 1'
#
loop_
_entity.id
_entity.type
_entity.pdbx_description
1 polymer ?
#
loop_
_entity_poly.entity_id
_entity_poly.type
_entity_poly.pdbx_seq_one_letter_code
_entity_poly.pdbx_strand_id
1 'polypeptide(L)'
;MARHLHGSIRRALTAPTARYFSSTASPLPEGLCYISSIPRTPSWSLKELHQEGTQLDTVLTEEKLRELAELCHLHVEDEKLPGLLKDVESIIQCTKTIQVMTLNENIDNVYANSDFDAGVVAPLRDDIVTEGHCAEKVLANAAEKSGYYFKVPKVLQD
;
A
#
# COMPACT_ATOMS: atom_id res chain seq x y z
N MET A 1 60.89 -48.36 7.11
CA MET A 1 61.11 -47.69 8.42
C MET A 1 61.34 -46.20 8.17
N ALA A 2 60.77 -45.34 9.04
CA ALA A 2 60.79 -43.86 9.06
C ALA A 2 59.99 -43.16 7.92
N ARG A 3 58.79 -42.57 8.09
CA ARG A 3 58.21 -41.52 8.98
C ARG A 3 58.67 -40.07 8.69
N HIS A 4 57.69 -39.27 8.21
CA HIS A 4 57.39 -37.86 8.58
C HIS A 4 58.32 -36.73 8.05
N LEU A 5 57.89 -35.52 7.64
CA LEU A 5 56.72 -34.68 7.99
C LEU A 5 56.40 -33.59 6.93
N HIS A 6 55.20 -33.02 7.09
CA HIS A 6 54.46 -32.02 6.31
C HIS A 6 55.07 -30.61 6.22
N GLY A 7 54.71 -29.86 5.17
CA GLY A 7 54.80 -28.40 5.13
C GLY A 7 53.86 -27.78 4.08
N SER A 8 52.71 -27.26 4.51
CA SER A 8 51.73 -26.58 3.65
C SER A 8 51.97 -25.06 3.66
N ILE A 9 52.21 -24.48 2.49
CA ILE A 9 52.41 -23.03 2.30
C ILE A 9 51.03 -22.34 2.22
N ARG A 10 50.71 -21.49 3.21
CA ARG A 10 49.55 -20.60 3.16
C ARG A 10 49.95 -19.27 2.53
N ARG A 11 49.30 -18.91 1.42
CA ARG A 11 49.48 -17.63 0.71
C ARG A 11 48.56 -16.59 1.38
N ALA A 12 49.15 -15.58 2.01
CA ALA A 12 48.42 -14.47 2.61
C ALA A 12 47.94 -13.50 1.51
N LEU A 13 46.63 -13.26 1.45
CA LEU A 13 46.03 -12.17 0.66
C LEU A 13 45.91 -10.95 1.56
N THR A 14 46.64 -9.88 1.23
CA THR A 14 46.61 -8.60 1.93
C THR A 14 45.37 -7.80 1.54
N ALA A 15 44.55 -7.43 2.52
CA ALA A 15 43.38 -6.55 2.33
C ALA A 15 43.80 -5.07 2.20
N PRO A 16 43.08 -4.24 1.42
CA PRO A 16 43.41 -2.84 1.26
C PRO A 16 42.96 -2.02 2.48
N THR A 17 43.88 -1.22 3.01
CA THR A 17 43.65 -0.31 4.14
C THR A 17 42.72 0.83 3.72
N ALA A 18 41.47 0.81 4.19
CA ALA A 18 40.58 1.96 4.08
C ALA A 18 41.10 3.09 4.98
N ARG A 19 41.36 4.26 4.39
CA ARG A 19 41.73 5.47 5.13
C ARG A 19 40.51 5.95 5.90
N TYR A 20 40.53 5.80 7.22
CA TYR A 20 39.59 6.45 8.11
C TYR A 20 39.91 7.95 8.15
N PHE A 21 39.01 8.77 7.62
CA PHE A 21 38.98 10.19 7.95
C PHE A 21 38.54 10.32 9.41
N SER A 22 39.45 10.79 10.26
CA SER A 22 39.14 11.11 11.65
C SER A 22 38.29 12.38 11.67
N SER A 23 36.97 12.22 11.71
CA SER A 23 36.05 13.31 12.00
C SER A 23 36.07 13.52 13.52
N THR A 24 36.42 14.73 13.97
CA THR A 24 36.33 15.12 15.37
C THR A 24 34.85 15.18 15.76
N ALA A 25 34.29 14.04 16.13
CA ALA A 25 32.89 13.93 16.55
C ALA A 25 32.76 14.51 17.97
N SER A 26 31.98 15.57 18.10
CA SER A 26 31.41 15.99 19.38
C SER A 26 30.74 14.77 20.06
N PRO A 27 30.86 14.58 21.38
CA PRO A 27 30.21 13.48 22.06
C PRO A 27 28.70 13.55 21.81
N LEU A 28 28.14 12.44 21.35
CA LEU A 28 26.71 12.34 21.11
C LEU A 28 25.97 12.69 22.40
N PRO A 29 24.89 13.48 22.35
CA PRO A 29 24.06 13.75 23.52
C PRO A 29 23.60 12.42 24.15
N GLU A 30 23.54 12.35 25.47
CA GLU A 30 23.40 11.09 26.25
C GLU A 30 22.27 10.16 25.76
N GLY A 31 21.16 10.73 25.29
CA GLY A 31 20.04 9.96 24.72
C GLY A 31 20.39 9.18 23.45
N LEU A 32 21.32 9.67 22.62
CA LEU A 32 21.79 8.96 21.42
C LEU A 32 22.83 7.89 21.74
N CYS A 33 23.61 8.06 22.81
CA CYS A 33 24.52 7.01 23.31
C CYS A 33 23.71 5.77 23.74
N TYR A 34 22.59 5.98 24.44
CA TYR A 34 21.68 4.90 24.86
C TYR A 34 21.15 4.09 23.67
N ILE A 35 20.60 4.75 22.64
CA ILE A 35 20.07 4.09 21.43
C ILE A 35 21.15 3.27 20.72
N SER A 36 22.40 3.78 20.66
CA SER A 36 23.51 3.06 20.02
C SER A 36 23.99 1.83 20.80
N SER A 37 23.76 1.81 22.11
CA SER A 37 24.16 0.72 23.01
C SER A 37 23.14 -0.42 23.10
N ILE A 38 21.95 -0.25 22.50
CA ILE A 38 20.93 -1.30 22.44
C ILE A 38 21.49 -2.44 21.56
N PRO A 39 21.56 -3.69 22.07
CA PRO A 39 22.01 -4.82 21.26
C PRO A 39 21.06 -4.98 20.09
N ARG A 40 21.60 -4.89 18.86
CA ARG A 40 20.82 -5.17 17.65
C ARG A 40 20.47 -6.65 17.67
N THR A 41 19.31 -6.97 18.21
CA THR A 41 18.70 -8.28 18.05
C THR A 41 18.59 -8.57 16.55
N PRO A 42 18.83 -9.80 16.09
CA PRO A 42 18.53 -10.17 14.72
C PRO A 42 17.00 -10.15 14.57
N SER A 43 16.46 -9.00 14.18
CA SER A 43 15.08 -8.84 13.79
C SER A 43 14.99 -8.88 12.27
N TRP A 44 13.93 -9.53 11.78
CA TRP A 44 13.59 -9.41 10.36
C TRP A 44 13.24 -7.97 10.04
N SER A 45 13.81 -7.45 8.96
CA SER A 45 13.38 -6.16 8.42
C SER A 45 12.02 -6.33 7.73
N LEU A 46 11.22 -5.25 7.68
CA LEU A 46 9.92 -5.25 6.98
C LEU A 46 10.06 -5.66 5.50
N LYS A 47 11.21 -5.37 4.89
CA LYS A 47 11.52 -5.74 3.51
C LYS A 47 11.72 -7.24 3.34
N GLU A 48 12.42 -7.87 4.29
CA GLU A 48 12.65 -9.32 4.30
C GLU A 48 11.36 -10.08 4.57
N LEU A 49 10.52 -9.59 5.49
CA LEU A 49 9.20 -10.16 5.78
C LEU A 49 8.27 -10.17 4.55
N HIS A 50 8.30 -9.11 3.74
CA HIS A 50 7.48 -9.06 2.52
C HIS A 50 8.06 -9.91 1.37
N GLN A 51 9.38 -10.15 1.35
CA GLN A 51 10.03 -10.91 0.28
C GLN A 51 9.69 -12.41 0.34
N GLU A 52 9.52 -13.00 1.53
CA GLU A 52 9.18 -14.42 1.68
C GLU A 52 7.78 -14.80 1.14
N GLY A 53 6.85 -13.85 1.08
CA GLY A 53 5.47 -14.07 0.57
C GLY A 53 5.27 -13.78 -0.92
N THR A 54 6.33 -13.46 -1.67
CA THR A 54 6.22 -13.11 -3.10
C THR A 54 6.16 -14.36 -3.98
N GLN A 55 5.18 -15.23 -3.74
CA GLN A 55 4.81 -16.22 -4.75
C GLN A 55 3.98 -15.47 -5.80
N LEU A 56 4.56 -15.25 -6.98
CA LEU A 56 3.96 -14.53 -8.11
C LEU A 56 2.88 -15.41 -8.75
N ASP A 57 1.73 -15.51 -8.11
CA ASP A 57 0.52 -15.96 -8.77
C ASP A 57 -0.05 -14.76 -9.55
N THR A 58 0.20 -14.73 -10.86
CA THR A 58 -0.35 -13.70 -11.76
C THR A 58 -1.85 -13.88 -11.86
N VAL A 59 -2.59 -13.10 -11.08
CA VAL A 59 -4.06 -13.17 -11.00
C VAL A 59 -4.73 -12.30 -12.08
N LEU A 60 -4.04 -11.27 -12.57
CA LEU A 60 -4.64 -10.23 -13.40
C LEU A 60 -4.24 -10.37 -14.87
N THR A 61 -5.25 -10.45 -15.75
CA THR A 61 -5.08 -10.38 -17.21
C THR A 61 -5.42 -8.99 -17.74
N GLU A 62 -4.93 -8.65 -18.94
CA GLU A 62 -5.24 -7.37 -19.60
C GLU A 62 -6.75 -7.17 -19.79
N GLU A 63 -7.47 -8.23 -20.15
CA GLU A 63 -8.93 -8.22 -20.30
C GLU A 63 -9.64 -7.85 -19.00
N LYS A 64 -9.18 -8.41 -17.87
CA LYS A 64 -9.75 -8.13 -16.54
C LYS A 64 -9.46 -6.70 -16.09
N LEU A 65 -8.29 -6.17 -16.45
CA LEU A 65 -7.96 -4.77 -16.19
C LEU A 65 -8.86 -3.82 -17.01
N ARG A 66 -9.17 -4.17 -18.27
CA ARG A 66 -10.10 -3.38 -19.10
C ARG A 66 -11.52 -3.42 -18.55
N GLU A 67 -12.00 -4.60 -18.15
CA GLU A 67 -13.30 -4.75 -17.49
C GLU A 67 -13.38 -3.89 -16.21
N LEU A 68 -12.31 -3.88 -15.40
CA LEU A 68 -12.24 -3.02 -14.21
C LEU A 68 -12.25 -1.53 -14.57
N ALA A 69 -11.53 -1.13 -15.63
CA ALA A 69 -11.54 0.25 -16.10
C ALA A 69 -12.94 0.69 -16.57
N GLU A 70 -13.68 -0.19 -17.25
CA GLU A 70 -15.06 0.06 -17.66
C GLU A 70 -15.99 0.23 -16.45
N LEU A 71 -15.88 -0.61 -15.42
CA LEU A 71 -16.65 -0.49 -14.19
C LEU A 71 -16.37 0.84 -13.45
N CYS A 72 -15.14 1.32 -13.52
CA CYS A 72 -14.75 2.61 -12.95
C CYS A 72 -15.07 3.81 -13.86
N HIS A 73 -15.62 3.61 -15.06
CA HIS A 73 -15.82 4.63 -16.09
C HIS A 73 -14.52 5.39 -16.43
N LEU A 74 -13.39 4.68 -16.47
CA LEU A 74 -12.07 5.23 -16.80
C LEU A 74 -11.64 4.82 -18.19
N HIS A 75 -11.21 5.80 -18.98
CA HIS A 75 -10.55 5.53 -20.26
C HIS A 75 -9.06 5.28 -20.05
N VAL A 76 -8.56 4.15 -20.52
CA VAL A 76 -7.14 3.75 -20.41
C VAL A 76 -6.55 3.55 -21.80
N GLU A 77 -5.48 4.27 -22.09
CA GLU A 77 -4.70 4.11 -23.33
C GLU A 77 -3.95 2.78 -23.33
N ASP A 78 -3.91 2.10 -24.49
CA ASP A 78 -3.26 0.79 -24.63
C ASP A 78 -1.77 0.81 -24.27
N GLU A 79 -1.10 1.94 -24.49
CA GLU A 79 0.32 2.14 -24.14
C GLU A 79 0.59 2.09 -22.63
N LYS A 80 -0.38 2.53 -21.82
CA LYS A 80 -0.27 2.58 -20.35
C LYS A 80 -0.70 1.29 -19.68
N LEU A 81 -1.41 0.43 -20.42
CA LEU A 81 -1.98 -0.81 -19.93
C LEU A 81 -0.95 -1.78 -19.28
N PRO A 82 0.24 -2.05 -19.87
CA PRO A 82 1.19 -2.97 -19.26
C PRO A 82 1.82 -2.40 -17.96
N GLY A 83 1.99 -1.08 -17.87
CA GLY A 83 2.46 -0.43 -16.64
C GLY A 83 1.43 -0.54 -15.52
N LEU A 84 0.17 -0.21 -15.85
CA LEU A 84 -0.93 -0.26 -14.90
C LEU A 84 -1.21 -1.70 -14.41
N LEU A 85 -1.09 -2.69 -15.30
CA LEU A 85 -1.24 -4.10 -14.93
C LEU A 85 -0.25 -4.48 -13.82
N LYS A 86 1.02 -4.10 -13.96
CA LYS A 86 2.05 -4.36 -12.96
C LYS A 86 1.76 -3.66 -11.63
N ASP A 87 1.32 -2.40 -11.69
CA ASP A 87 1.05 -1.61 -10.48
C ASP A 87 -0.15 -2.18 -9.71
N VAL A 88 -1.24 -2.52 -10.41
CA VAL A 88 -2.43 -3.13 -9.80
C VAL A 88 -2.12 -4.52 -9.27
N GLU A 89 -1.35 -5.32 -10.01
CA GLU A 89 -0.88 -6.64 -9.54
C GLU A 89 -0.07 -6.52 -8.24
N SER A 90 0.81 -5.52 -8.15
CA SER A 90 1.57 -5.25 -6.92
C SER A 90 0.68 -4.90 -5.73
N ILE A 91 -0.39 -4.12 -5.95
CA ILE A 91 -1.36 -3.77 -4.90
C ILE A 91 -2.16 -5.01 -4.45
N ILE A 92 -2.59 -5.84 -5.40
CA ILE A 92 -3.33 -7.07 -5.12
C ILE A 92 -2.46 -8.03 -4.31
N GLN A 93 -1.19 -8.19 -4.68
CA GLN A 93 -0.27 -9.05 -3.95
C GLN A 93 -0.05 -8.59 -2.51
N CYS A 94 0.10 -7.27 -2.30
CA CYS A 94 0.17 -6.70 -0.95
C CYS A 94 -1.09 -7.02 -0.13
N THR A 95 -2.26 -6.97 -0.77
CA THR A 95 -3.54 -7.29 -0.11
C THR A 95 -3.66 -8.77 0.25
N LYS A 96 -3.15 -9.69 -0.59
CA LYS A 96 -3.12 -11.13 -0.26
C LYS A 96 -2.33 -11.41 1.02
N THR A 97 -1.24 -10.68 1.27
CA THR A 97 -0.47 -10.82 2.53
C THR A 97 -1.36 -10.54 3.74
N ILE A 98 -2.27 -9.56 3.65
CA ILE A 98 -3.22 -9.23 4.73
C ILE A 98 -4.21 -10.37 4.94
N GLN A 99 -4.66 -11.03 3.87
CA GLN A 99 -5.63 -12.15 3.95
C GLN A 99 -5.07 -13.39 4.66
N VAL A 100 -3.75 -13.60 4.61
CA VAL A 100 -3.09 -14.75 5.27
C VAL A 100 -2.98 -14.52 6.78
N MET A 101 -3.10 -13.29 7.26
CA MET A 101 -3.00 -12.98 8.68
C MET A 101 -4.23 -13.46 9.44
N THR A 102 -4.01 -14.03 10.63
CA THR A 102 -5.09 -14.42 11.53
C THR A 102 -5.84 -13.18 11.98
N LEU A 103 -7.16 -13.15 11.73
CA LEU A 103 -8.03 -12.09 12.23
C LEU A 103 -8.09 -12.17 13.76
N ASN A 104 -7.93 -11.03 14.43
CA ASN A 104 -8.08 -10.92 15.88
C ASN A 104 -9.55 -11.21 16.26
N GLU A 105 -9.79 -11.86 17.40
CA GLU A 105 -11.13 -12.24 17.89
C GLU A 105 -12.09 -11.05 18.05
N ASN A 106 -11.58 -9.81 18.09
CA ASN A 106 -12.36 -8.58 18.23
C ASN A 106 -12.68 -7.86 16.90
N ILE A 107 -12.84 -8.58 15.77
CA ILE A 107 -13.18 -7.94 14.47
C ILE A 107 -14.53 -7.22 14.50
N ASP A 108 -15.48 -7.69 15.29
CA ASP A 108 -16.84 -7.15 15.33
C ASP A 108 -16.83 -5.69 15.80
N ASN A 109 -15.91 -5.37 16.72
CA ASN A 109 -15.70 -4.02 17.20
C ASN A 109 -15.23 -3.08 16.07
N VAL A 110 -14.48 -3.54 15.06
CA VAL A 110 -14.03 -2.70 13.93
C VAL A 110 -15.18 -2.27 13.03
N TYR A 111 -16.13 -3.17 12.76
CA TYR A 111 -17.32 -2.85 11.96
C TYR A 111 -18.37 -2.06 12.76
N ALA A 112 -18.35 -2.18 14.09
CA ALA A 112 -19.27 -1.54 15.00
C ALA A 112 -18.74 -0.25 15.64
N ASN A 113 -17.48 0.15 15.40
CA ASN A 113 -16.83 1.38 15.91
C ASN A 113 -17.43 2.70 15.37
N SER A 114 -18.71 2.70 15.00
CA SER A 114 -19.50 3.91 15.07
C SER A 114 -19.92 4.10 16.54
N ASP A 115 -19.92 5.34 17.04
CA ASP A 115 -20.36 5.66 18.43
C ASP A 115 -21.80 5.18 18.76
N PHE A 116 -22.49 4.56 17.79
CA PHE A 116 -23.83 3.98 17.87
C PHE A 116 -23.89 2.58 18.53
N ASP A 117 -22.77 1.86 18.67
CA ASP A 117 -22.75 0.51 19.28
C ASP A 117 -22.92 0.54 20.82
N ALA A 118 -22.70 1.69 21.46
CA ALA A 118 -22.89 1.89 22.89
C ALA A 118 -24.36 2.10 23.32
N GLY A 119 -25.32 1.53 22.57
CA GLY A 119 -26.76 1.71 22.81
C GLY A 119 -27.32 3.05 22.32
N VAL A 120 -26.56 3.79 21.51
CA VAL A 120 -27.02 5.04 20.90
C VAL A 120 -27.75 4.68 19.60
N VAL A 121 -29.08 4.78 19.63
CA VAL A 121 -29.93 4.58 18.46
C VAL A 121 -29.52 5.57 17.36
N ALA A 122 -29.34 5.08 16.12
CA ALA A 122 -29.02 5.92 14.99
C ALA A 122 -30.03 7.08 14.88
N PRO A 123 -29.58 8.34 14.68
CA PRO A 123 -30.49 9.47 14.64
C PRO A 123 -31.46 9.31 13.47
N LEU A 124 -32.75 9.22 13.79
CA LEU A 124 -33.81 9.22 12.79
C LEU A 124 -34.01 10.64 12.29
N ARG A 125 -34.13 10.79 10.97
CA ARG A 125 -34.51 12.06 10.35
C ARG A 125 -36.00 12.30 10.59
N ASP A 126 -36.36 13.51 11.04
CA ASP A 126 -37.76 13.91 11.16
C ASP A 126 -38.46 13.85 9.79
N ASP A 127 -39.71 13.38 9.78
CA ASP A 127 -40.54 13.33 8.57
C ASP A 127 -41.18 14.69 8.29
N ILE A 128 -40.34 15.64 7.90
CA ILE A 128 -40.73 17.01 7.55
C ILE A 128 -40.44 17.23 6.08
N VAL A 129 -41.42 17.79 5.36
CA VAL A 129 -41.26 18.17 3.95
C VAL A 129 -40.38 19.42 3.89
N THR A 130 -39.17 19.29 3.36
CA THR A 130 -38.32 20.42 2.99
C THR A 130 -38.66 20.86 1.56
N GLU A 131 -38.94 22.14 1.38
CA GLU A 131 -39.44 22.77 0.14
C GLU A 131 -38.66 22.44 -1.14
N GLY A 132 -39.37 22.42 -2.27
CA GLY A 132 -38.84 22.33 -3.63
C GLY A 132 -38.52 23.71 -4.26
N HIS A 133 -38.33 23.75 -5.58
CA HIS A 133 -38.03 24.96 -6.38
C HIS A 133 -36.60 25.52 -6.33
N CYS A 134 -35.60 24.72 -5.95
CA CYS A 134 -34.19 25.12 -5.98
C CYS A 134 -33.46 24.75 -7.29
N ALA A 135 -34.17 24.55 -8.40
CA ALA A 135 -33.59 24.06 -9.65
C ALA A 135 -32.41 24.91 -10.15
N GLU A 136 -32.51 26.25 -10.04
CA GLU A 136 -31.41 27.16 -10.38
C GLU A 136 -30.18 26.95 -9.51
N LYS A 137 -30.36 26.71 -8.20
CA LYS A 137 -29.27 26.45 -7.25
C LYS A 137 -28.62 25.10 -7.50
N VAL A 138 -29.42 24.07 -7.81
CA VAL A 138 -28.92 22.72 -8.12
C VAL A 138 -28.11 22.71 -9.41
N LEU A 139 -28.55 23.46 -10.42
CA LEU A 139 -27.88 23.53 -11.74
C LEU A 139 -26.78 24.60 -11.81
N ALA A 140 -26.46 25.30 -10.72
CA ALA A 140 -25.47 26.37 -10.72
C ALA A 140 -24.06 25.87 -11.09
N ASN A 141 -23.72 24.65 -10.65
CA ASN A 141 -22.43 24.01 -10.93
C ASN A 141 -22.46 23.07 -12.14
N ALA A 142 -23.59 22.98 -12.85
CA ALA A 142 -23.71 22.11 -14.02
C ALA A 142 -22.85 22.64 -15.18
N ALA A 143 -22.02 21.79 -15.77
CA ALA A 143 -21.20 22.17 -16.93
C ALA A 143 -22.06 22.55 -18.14
N GLU A 144 -23.11 21.78 -18.41
CA GLU A 144 -24.08 22.07 -19.47
C GLU A 144 -25.51 21.82 -18.96
N LYS A 145 -26.42 22.74 -19.26
CA LYS A 145 -27.83 22.68 -18.85
C LYS A 145 -28.76 23.07 -19.99
N SER A 146 -29.93 22.44 -20.05
CA SER A 146 -31.00 22.77 -20.98
C SER A 146 -32.28 23.01 -20.18
N GLY A 147 -32.67 24.28 -20.05
CA GLY A 147 -33.76 24.67 -19.15
C GLY A 147 -33.49 24.19 -17.71
N TYR A 148 -34.39 23.33 -17.21
CA TYR A 148 -34.33 22.75 -15.86
C TYR A 148 -33.63 21.38 -15.79
N TYR A 149 -32.90 20.98 -16.84
CA TYR A 149 -32.31 19.64 -16.94
C TYR A 149 -30.79 19.71 -17.13
N PHE A 150 -30.09 18.70 -16.58
CA PHE A 150 -28.70 18.42 -16.94
C PHE A 150 -28.65 17.88 -18.37
N LYS A 151 -27.78 18.46 -19.20
CA LYS A 151 -27.58 17.97 -20.57
C LYS A 151 -26.48 16.91 -20.55
N VAL A 152 -26.80 15.72 -21.06
CA VAL A 152 -25.89 14.58 -21.14
C VAL A 152 -25.93 14.02 -22.56
N PRO A 153 -24.79 13.61 -23.16
CA PRO A 153 -24.79 12.95 -24.45
C PRO A 153 -25.64 11.68 -24.44
N LYS A 154 -26.45 11.50 -25.48
CA LYS A 154 -27.19 10.25 -25.66
C LYS A 154 -26.19 9.17 -26.11
N VAL A 155 -25.99 8.16 -25.27
CA VAL A 155 -25.25 6.96 -25.66
C VAL A 155 -26.17 6.12 -26.54
N LEU A 156 -25.86 6.04 -27.83
CA LEU A 156 -26.40 5.00 -28.70
C LEU A 156 -25.42 3.83 -28.62
N GLN A 157 -25.92 2.65 -28.26
CA GLN A 157 -25.13 1.42 -28.33
C GLN A 157 -25.16 0.95 -29.79
N ASP A 158 -24.00 0.57 -30.33
CA ASP A 158 -23.91 -0.29 -31.52
C ASP A 158 -24.13 -1.75 -31.13
#